data_AF-A0A351T4V2-F1
#
_entry.id   AF-A0A351T4V2-F1
#
_cell.length_a   1.000
_cell.length_b   1.000
_cell.length_c   1.000
_cell.angle_alpha   90.00
_cell.angle_beta   90.00
_cell.angle_gamma   90.00
#
_symmetry.space_group_name_H-M   'P 1'
#
loop_
_entity.id
_entity.type
_entity.pdbx_description
1 polymer ?
#
loop_
_entity_poly.entity_id
_entity_poly.type
_entity_poly.pdbx_seq_one_letter_code
_entity_poly.pdbx_strand_id
1 'polypeptide(L)'
;MPKRNDINSILLIGAGPIVIGQACEFDYSGTQACKALKEEGYRIILVNSNPATIMTDPELADATYIEPITPEMVAKIIARERPDALLPTMGGQTALNTAIALAEDGTLAEYGVELIGADREAIDMA
;
A
#
# COMPACT_ATOMS: atom_id res chain seq x y z
N MET A 1 8.48 -14.70 -12.74
CA MET A 1 9.75 -13.98 -12.94
C MET A 1 10.50 -13.97 -11.62
N PRO A 2 11.83 -13.95 -11.60
CA PRO A 2 12.59 -13.81 -10.35
C PRO A 2 12.29 -12.46 -9.67
N LYS A 3 12.61 -12.38 -8.36
CA LYS A 3 12.55 -11.15 -7.57
C LYS A 3 13.24 -9.98 -8.29
N ARG A 4 12.64 -8.79 -8.20
CA ARG A 4 13.23 -7.53 -8.67
C ARG A 4 14.31 -7.06 -7.69
N ASN A 5 15.43 -6.59 -8.23
CA ASN A 5 16.61 -6.16 -7.43
C ASN A 5 16.73 -4.64 -7.32
N ASP A 6 15.91 -3.91 -8.07
CA ASP A 6 15.81 -2.46 -8.07
C ASP A 6 14.85 -1.91 -7.01
N ILE A 7 14.00 -2.77 -6.44
CA ILE A 7 13.07 -2.45 -5.35
C ILE A 7 13.57 -3.09 -4.05
N ASN A 8 13.68 -2.30 -2.98
CA ASN A 8 14.06 -2.79 -1.66
C ASN A 8 12.92 -2.60 -0.64
N SER A 9 12.05 -1.61 -0.85
CA SER A 9 10.99 -1.23 0.05
C SER A 9 9.67 -0.98 -0.67
N ILE A 10 8.58 -1.48 -0.10
CA ILE A 10 7.25 -1.44 -0.70
C ILE A 10 6.26 -0.86 0.30
N LEU A 11 5.51 0.15 -0.12
CA LEU A 11 4.36 0.70 0.59
C LEU A 11 3.08 -0.01 0.17
N LEU A 12 2.39 -0.63 1.11
CA LEU A 12 1.05 -1.18 0.93
C LEU A 12 0.02 -0.22 1.53
N ILE A 13 -1.09 -0.02 0.81
CA ILE A 13 -2.24 0.73 1.29
C ILE A 13 -3.37 -0.26 1.61
N GLY A 14 -3.81 -0.29 2.88
CA GLY A 14 -4.94 -1.09 3.32
C GLY A 14 -6.29 -0.51 2.88
N ALA A 15 -7.38 -1.21 3.20
CA ALA A 15 -8.73 -0.78 2.83
C ALA A 15 -9.35 0.25 3.78
N GLY A 16 -8.80 0.42 4.98
CA GLY A 16 -9.39 1.24 6.02
C GLY A 16 -10.53 0.51 6.74
N PRO A 17 -11.51 1.23 7.31
CA PRO A 17 -12.59 0.63 8.10
C PRO A 17 -13.50 -0.26 7.25
N ILE A 18 -14.04 -1.32 7.87
CA ILE A 18 -14.99 -2.23 7.25
C ILE A 18 -16.28 -1.50 6.90
N VAL A 19 -16.71 -1.58 5.64
CA VAL A 19 -17.98 -1.06 5.15
C VAL A 19 -18.69 -2.08 4.25
N ILE A 20 -19.99 -1.90 4.03
CA ILE A 20 -20.73 -2.73 3.07
C ILE A 20 -20.08 -2.58 1.69
N GLY A 21 -19.67 -3.69 1.08
CA GLY A 21 -18.99 -3.73 -0.21
C GLY A 21 -17.46 -3.64 -0.16
N GLN A 22 -16.88 -3.38 1.02
CA GLN A 22 -15.43 -3.40 1.24
C GLN A 22 -15.13 -3.84 2.68
N ALA A 23 -14.91 -5.14 2.88
CA ALA A 23 -14.87 -5.75 4.20
C ALA A 23 -13.57 -6.55 4.45
N CYS A 24 -13.69 -7.66 5.18
CA CYS A 24 -12.57 -8.41 5.76
C CYS A 24 -11.66 -9.06 4.71
N GLU A 25 -12.14 -9.21 3.47
CA GLU A 25 -11.38 -9.74 2.34
C GLU A 25 -10.06 -8.98 2.11
N PHE A 26 -10.00 -7.69 2.46
CA PHE A 26 -8.80 -6.87 2.31
C PHE A 26 -7.81 -7.01 3.48
N ASP A 27 -8.27 -7.35 4.68
CA ASP A 27 -7.34 -7.75 5.75
C ASP A 27 -6.68 -9.09 5.40
N TYR A 28 -7.46 -10.04 4.90
CA TYR A 28 -6.94 -11.31 4.41
C TYR A 28 -5.92 -11.10 3.27
N SER A 29 -6.29 -10.34 2.24
CA SER A 29 -5.43 -10.10 1.06
C SER A 29 -4.17 -9.29 1.44
N GLY A 30 -4.33 -8.23 2.23
CA GLY A 30 -3.22 -7.43 2.74
C GLY A 30 -2.25 -8.24 3.61
N THR A 31 -2.76 -9.11 4.48
CA THR A 31 -1.94 -10.01 5.30
C THR A 31 -1.13 -10.98 4.43
N GLN A 32 -1.74 -11.56 3.39
CA GLN A 32 -1.04 -12.44 2.45
C GLN A 32 0.05 -11.68 1.69
N ALA A 33 -0.23 -10.46 1.24
CA ALA A 33 0.74 -9.61 0.55
C ALA A 33 1.93 -9.27 1.45
N CYS A 34 1.69 -8.85 2.71
CA CYS A 34 2.77 -8.59 3.67
C CYS A 34 3.66 -9.82 3.87
N LYS A 35 3.07 -11.01 4.07
CA LYS A 35 3.82 -12.26 4.25
C LYS A 35 4.66 -12.60 3.02
N ALA A 36 4.05 -12.62 1.84
CA ALA A 36 4.74 -12.98 0.60
C ALA A 36 5.92 -12.03 0.30
N LEU A 37 5.71 -10.72 0.45
CA LEU A 37 6.77 -9.74 0.19
C LEU A 37 7.89 -9.79 1.26
N LYS A 38 7.53 -10.07 2.51
CA LYS A 38 8.52 -10.22 3.59
C LYS A 38 9.35 -11.49 3.44
N GLU A 39 8.75 -12.60 3.00
CA GLU A 39 9.46 -13.85 2.67
C GLU A 39 10.47 -13.65 1.53
N GLU A 40 10.14 -12.80 0.56
CA GLU A 40 11.07 -12.38 -0.49
C GLU A 40 12.12 -11.36 -0.01
N GLY A 41 12.07 -10.92 1.25
CA GLY A 41 13.04 -10.02 1.86
C GLY A 41 12.92 -8.56 1.40
N TYR A 42 11.72 -8.10 1.07
CA TYR A 42 11.44 -6.66 0.94
C TYR A 42 11.17 -6.04 2.30
N ARG A 43 11.55 -4.76 2.44
CA ARG A 43 11.10 -3.93 3.56
C ARG A 43 9.65 -3.51 3.32
N ILE A 44 8.77 -3.79 4.28
CA ILE A 44 7.33 -3.56 4.17
C ILE A 44 6.92 -2.34 4.99
N ILE A 45 6.36 -1.34 4.31
CA ILE A 45 5.66 -0.23 4.95
C ILE A 45 4.17 -0.44 4.69
N LEU A 46 3.36 -0.34 5.75
CA LEU A 46 1.92 -0.51 5.65
C LEU A 46 1.21 0.70 6.25
N VAL A 47 0.18 1.20 5.55
CA VAL A 47 -0.79 2.14 6.12
C VAL A 47 -2.20 1.53 6.09
N ASN A 48 -2.86 1.48 7.24
CA ASN A 48 -4.27 1.09 7.34
C ASN A 48 -4.91 1.72 8.58
N SER A 49 -5.98 2.48 8.41
CA SER A 49 -6.66 3.15 9.53
C SER A 49 -7.48 2.21 10.42
N ASN A 50 -7.69 0.95 10.02
CA ASN A 50 -8.46 -0.02 10.80
C ASN A 50 -7.56 -0.79 11.79
N PRO A 51 -7.69 -0.57 13.11
CA PRO A 51 -6.86 -1.24 14.09
C PRO A 51 -7.25 -2.71 14.34
N ALA A 52 -8.42 -3.14 13.85
CA ALA A 52 -8.93 -4.49 14.06
C ALA A 52 -8.56 -5.43 12.89
N THR A 53 -7.30 -5.36 12.42
CA THR A 53 -6.81 -6.14 11.28
C THR A 53 -5.52 -6.87 11.61
N ILE A 54 -5.36 -8.09 11.12
CA ILE A 54 -4.12 -8.86 11.29
C ILE A 54 -2.97 -8.21 10.53
N MET A 55 -3.24 -7.61 9.37
CA MET A 55 -2.19 -6.94 8.59
C MET A 55 -1.52 -5.80 9.37
N THR A 56 -2.21 -5.17 10.33
CA THR A 56 -1.64 -4.11 11.19
C THR A 56 -0.91 -4.63 12.43
N ASP A 57 -0.82 -5.95 12.63
CA ASP A 57 -0.03 -6.49 13.73
C ASP A 57 1.46 -6.10 13.56
N PRO A 58 2.18 -5.72 14.63
CA PRO A 58 3.55 -5.21 14.54
C PRO A 58 4.56 -6.17 13.89
N GLU A 59 4.25 -7.46 13.83
CA GLU A 59 5.14 -8.49 13.29
C GLU A 59 5.03 -8.65 11.76
N LEU A 60 3.98 -8.10 11.15
CA LEU A 60 3.62 -8.35 9.74
C LEU A 60 4.32 -7.40 8.77
N ALA A 61 4.60 -6.17 9.17
CA ALA A 61 5.33 -5.18 8.39
C ALA A 61 6.51 -4.61 9.19
N ASP A 62 7.49 -4.02 8.52
CA ASP A 62 8.64 -3.38 9.18
C ASP A 62 8.28 -1.98 9.71
N ALA A 63 7.33 -1.31 9.05
CA ALA A 63 6.75 -0.05 9.51
C ALA A 63 5.22 -0.06 9.31
N THR A 64 4.48 -0.07 10.41
CA THR A 64 3.00 -0.06 10.39
C THR A 64 2.46 1.28 10.85
N TYR A 65 1.61 1.89 10.01
CA TYR A 65 0.92 3.15 10.26
C TYR A 65 -0.58 2.92 10.40
N ILE A 66 -1.08 3.05 11.63
CA ILE A 66 -2.52 3.10 11.91
C ILE A 66 -2.97 4.57 11.82
N GLU A 67 -3.06 5.06 10.58
CA GLU A 67 -3.31 6.46 10.24
C GLU A 67 -4.41 6.57 9.16
N PRO A 68 -5.09 7.72 9.02
CA PRO A 68 -6.08 7.95 7.97
C PRO A 68 -5.51 7.67 6.57
N ILE A 69 -6.30 6.97 5.74
CA ILE A 69 -5.92 6.67 4.36
C ILE A 69 -6.39 7.81 3.45
N THR A 70 -5.68 8.94 3.53
CA THR A 70 -5.89 10.10 2.64
C THR A 70 -4.60 10.40 1.87
N PRO A 71 -4.66 10.98 0.67
CA PRO A 71 -3.46 11.32 -0.11
C PRO A 71 -2.46 12.15 0.70
N GLU A 72 -2.92 13.12 1.49
CA GLU A 72 -2.03 13.98 2.28
C GLU A 72 -1.31 13.22 3.40
N MET A 73 -1.99 12.26 4.02
CA MET A 73 -1.37 11.44 5.07
C MET A 73 -0.39 10.43 4.45
N VAL A 74 -0.79 9.77 3.36
CA VAL A 74 0.06 8.82 2.66
C VAL A 74 1.29 9.51 2.06
N ALA A 75 1.16 10.74 1.55
CA ALA A 75 2.28 11.55 1.09
C ALA A 75 3.29 11.85 2.22
N LYS A 76 2.83 12.11 3.45
CA LYS A 76 3.72 12.27 4.62
C LYS A 76 4.46 10.97 4.95
N ILE A 77 3.78 9.83 4.84
CA ILE A 77 4.40 8.52 5.04
C ILE A 77 5.45 8.27 3.96
N ILE A 78 5.13 8.51 2.68
CA ILE A 78 6.07 8.42 1.56
C ILE A 78 7.29 9.33 1.79
N ALA A 79 7.07 10.57 2.23
CA ALA A 79 8.15 11.52 2.46
C ALA A 79 9.11 11.08 3.59
N ARG A 80 8.58 10.42 4.61
CA ARG A 80 9.34 9.88 5.74
C ARG A 80 10.04 8.57 5.39
N GLU A 81 9.32 7.66 4.75
CA GLU A 81 9.73 6.26 4.57
C GLU A 81 10.48 5.99 3.28
N ARG A 82 10.33 6.88 2.28
CA ARG A 82 10.96 6.79 0.95
C ARG A 82 10.83 5.39 0.35
N PRO A 83 9.60 4.84 0.19
CA PRO A 83 9.42 3.54 -0.45
C PRO A 83 9.87 3.58 -1.90
N ASP A 84 10.46 2.50 -2.40
CA ASP A 84 10.81 2.38 -3.82
C ASP A 84 9.56 2.14 -4.68
N ALA A 85 8.58 1.42 -4.13
CA ALA A 85 7.34 1.08 -4.83
C ALA A 85 6.09 1.16 -3.95
N LEU A 86 4.94 1.32 -4.59
CA LEU A 86 3.61 1.35 -3.98
C LEU A 86 2.75 0.24 -4.61
N LEU A 87 2.15 -0.60 -3.76
CA LEU A 87 1.24 -1.68 -4.14
C LEU A 87 -0.21 -1.31 -3.74
N PRO A 88 -1.06 -0.83 -4.67
CA PRO A 88 -2.39 -0.33 -4.36
C PRO A 88 -3.49 -1.40 -4.46
N THR A 89 -3.16 -2.61 -4.92
CA THR A 89 -4.15 -3.61 -5.35
C THR A 89 -4.70 -4.46 -4.21
N MET A 90 -4.29 -4.23 -2.97
CA MET A 90 -4.63 -5.05 -1.80
C MET A 90 -5.62 -4.39 -0.83
N GLY A 91 -6.02 -3.14 -1.09
CA GLY A 91 -6.87 -2.34 -0.20
C GLY A 91 -8.16 -1.83 -0.83
N GLY A 92 -8.69 -2.55 -1.82
CA GLY A 92 -9.96 -2.23 -2.47
C GLY A 92 -9.96 -0.85 -3.14
N GLN A 93 -11.13 -0.22 -3.21
CA GLN A 93 -11.28 1.07 -3.88
C GLN A 93 -10.57 2.19 -3.11
N THR A 94 -10.50 2.10 -1.78
CA THR A 94 -9.78 3.06 -0.95
C THR A 94 -8.32 3.17 -1.38
N ALA A 95 -7.63 2.04 -1.54
CA ALA A 95 -6.23 2.02 -1.95
C ALA A 95 -6.03 2.50 -3.38
N LEU A 96 -6.87 2.04 -4.32
CA LEU A 96 -6.79 2.46 -5.73
C LEU A 96 -6.99 3.97 -5.89
N ASN A 97 -8.05 4.52 -5.30
CA ASN A 97 -8.33 5.96 -5.37
C ASN A 97 -7.21 6.80 -4.74
N THR A 98 -6.64 6.33 -3.63
CA THR A 98 -5.54 7.02 -2.96
C THR A 98 -4.28 7.01 -3.82
N ALA A 99 -3.96 5.87 -4.44
CA ALA A 99 -2.81 5.74 -5.32
C ALA A 99 -2.94 6.57 -6.61
N ILE A 100 -4.13 6.63 -7.21
CA ILE A 100 -4.41 7.51 -8.35
C ILE A 100 -4.21 8.97 -7.95
N ALA A 101 -4.81 9.41 -6.83
CA ALA A 101 -4.67 10.79 -6.38
C ALA A 101 -3.20 11.20 -6.17
N LEU A 102 -2.39 10.32 -5.57
CA LEU A 102 -0.94 10.53 -5.39
C LEU A 102 -0.15 10.52 -6.70
N ALA A 103 -0.63 9.78 -7.71
CA ALA A 103 -0.03 9.79 -9.04
C ALA A 103 -0.39 11.09 -9.80
N GLU A 104 -1.63 11.56 -9.65
CA GLU A 104 -2.16 12.75 -10.30
C GLU A 104 -1.61 14.06 -9.72
N ASP A 105 -1.45 14.13 -8.40
CA ASP A 105 -0.87 15.29 -7.72
C ASP A 105 0.66 15.38 -7.86
N GLY A 106 1.28 14.36 -8.45
CA GLY A 106 2.72 14.30 -8.71
C GLY A 106 3.57 13.78 -7.55
N THR A 107 2.97 13.43 -6.41
CA THR A 107 3.69 12.91 -5.23
C THR A 107 4.53 11.69 -5.61
N LEU A 108 3.97 10.70 -6.32
CA LEU A 108 4.75 9.50 -6.66
C LEU A 108 5.97 9.84 -7.52
N ALA A 109 5.83 10.78 -8.45
CA ALA A 109 6.93 11.23 -9.30
C ALA A 109 7.98 12.04 -8.51
N GLU A 110 7.56 12.91 -7.60
CA GLU A 110 8.44 13.70 -6.73
C GLU A 110 9.34 12.81 -5.87
N TYR A 111 8.78 11.73 -5.32
CA TYR A 111 9.48 10.82 -4.43
C TYR A 111 10.12 9.62 -5.14
N GLY A 112 9.93 9.48 -6.46
CA GLY A 112 10.46 8.37 -7.26
C GLY A 112 9.84 7.01 -6.92
N VAL A 113 8.56 7.00 -6.51
CA VAL A 113 7.85 5.79 -6.09
C VAL A 113 7.19 5.13 -7.30
N GLU A 114 7.54 3.88 -7.57
CA GLU A 114 6.95 3.11 -8.66
C GLU A 114 5.60 2.48 -8.28
N LEU A 115 4.58 2.65 -9.11
CA LEU A 115 3.31 1.93 -8.99
C LEU A 115 3.48 0.50 -9.52
N ILE A 116 3.28 -0.50 -8.66
CA ILE A 116 3.40 -1.93 -9.01
C ILE A 116 2.09 -2.68 -8.81
N GLY A 117 1.93 -3.81 -9.50
CA GLY A 117 0.73 -4.64 -9.46
C GLY A 117 -0.37 -4.16 -10.42
N ALA A 118 -0.59 -2.86 -10.53
CA ALA A 118 -1.40 -2.23 -11.56
C ALA A 118 -0.78 -0.88 -11.97
N ASP A 119 -0.69 -0.63 -13.27
CA ASP A 119 -0.31 0.69 -13.77
C ASP A 119 -1.50 1.64 -13.75
N ARG A 120 -1.22 2.95 -13.82
CA ARG A 120 -2.27 3.99 -13.78
C ARG A 120 -3.34 3.77 -14.86
N GLU A 121 -2.92 3.46 -16.08
CA GLU A 121 -3.84 3.25 -17.21
C GLU A 121 -4.79 2.08 -16.95
N ALA A 122 -4.32 0.99 -16.35
CA ALA A 122 -5.14 -0.16 -15.99
C ALA A 122 -6.11 0.16 -14.85
N ILE A 123 -5.73 1.02 -13.90
CA ILE A 123 -6.63 1.42 -12.80
C ILE A 123 -7.72 2.38 -13.33
N ASP A 124 -7.40 3.32 -14.21
CA ASP A 124 -8.36 4.27 -14.77
C ASP A 124 -9.45 3.58 -15.64
N MET A 125 -9.23 2.35 -16.09
CA MET A 125 -10.19 1.53 -16.85
C MET A 125 -11.13 0.67 -15.98
N ALA A 126 -10.92 0.59 -14.66
CA ALA A 126 -11.65 -0.27 -13.73
C ALA A 126 -12.82 0.45 -13.04
#